data_AF-A0A947JHN0-F1
#
_entry.id   AF-A0A947JHN0-F1
#
_cell.length_a   1.000
_cell.length_b   1.000
_cell.length_c   1.000
_cell.angle_alpha   90.00
_cell.angle_beta   90.00
_cell.angle_gamma   90.00
#
_symmetry.space_group_name_H-M   'P 1'
#
loop_
_entity.id
_entity.type
_entity.pdbx_description
1 polymer ?
#
loop_
_entity_poly.entity_id
_entity_poly.type
_entity_poly.pdbx_seq_one_letter_code
_entity_poly.pdbx_strand_id
1 'polypeptide(L)'
;MAKQTNEQIEASINDSTHALIAFRKDWTVDAVASALALARLLETRGKKVDVIADDFKPSRQVSFLPTIESIAAEFNRLRKFVISLDVSKAPIDELTYDLVENQLNIHITPKTGQFHPSNVLSRAADYKYDLIFTVGTPDLGSLGRLFSEHSELFYHCPIINIDHDAQNENYGNVNVVDITATSTAEIVHHLLAKNDRPNEDVATMLLTGIIASTRSFRTAQVTPRTLDTAAELVAAGARRDEIVQNLYKTRSLATLKLWGRALARLKYDPEIKMVWSLLVRQDFIHTSSNEECLPEVMDELMVSAPEAEITALIYERDAEGSAPASVCAIVSSERHADALGLVSDLQPEGHRQLARICFLTGDIQQAEQAVLTSIRKSLGKTKQPEFISRINRLTATTTVEKDKPDTASVILGSVGLVEQKNTETPPMVNGNGADKTEQPISLLTKIADGLSLNELTDSNIIRIKSDGQPDVRRSNTSRAPK
;
A
#
# COMPACT_ATOMS: atom_id res chain seq x y z
N MET A 1 0.24 -23.43 25.61
CA MET A 1 0.45 -22.07 25.09
C MET A 1 -0.88 -21.33 24.90
N ALA A 2 -1.78 -21.74 24.00
CA ALA A 2 -3.06 -21.02 23.76
C ALA A 2 -3.91 -20.73 25.03
N LYS A 3 -4.04 -21.69 25.96
CA LYS A 3 -4.77 -21.46 27.22
C LYS A 3 -4.14 -20.36 28.09
N GLN A 4 -2.82 -20.32 28.14
CA GLN A 4 -2.06 -19.32 28.90
C GLN A 4 -2.17 -17.93 28.25
N THR A 5 -2.17 -17.86 26.91
CA THR A 5 -2.41 -16.62 26.16
C THR A 5 -3.80 -16.05 26.45
N ASN A 6 -4.85 -16.88 26.44
CA ASN A 6 -6.20 -16.42 26.77
C ASN A 6 -6.30 -15.95 28.23
N GLU A 7 -5.68 -16.65 29.17
CA GLU A 7 -5.64 -16.23 30.58
C GLU A 7 -4.93 -14.88 30.76
N GLN A 8 -3.85 -14.63 30.01
CA GLN A 8 -3.16 -13.33 30.00
C GLN A 8 -4.04 -12.21 29.44
N ILE A 9 -4.75 -12.47 28.35
CA ILE A 9 -5.66 -11.48 27.73
C ILE A 9 -6.79 -11.13 28.67
N GLU A 10 -7.43 -12.13 29.28
CA GLU A 10 -8.51 -11.90 30.24
C GLU A 10 -8.01 -11.14 31.47
N ALA A 11 -6.80 -11.42 31.97
CA ALA A 11 -6.18 -10.65 33.04
C ALA A 11 -5.96 -9.18 32.64
N SER A 12 -5.35 -8.93 31.48
CA SER A 12 -5.13 -7.57 30.97
C SER A 12 -6.45 -6.81 30.75
N ILE A 13 -7.48 -7.47 30.24
CA ILE A 13 -8.81 -6.86 30.09
C ILE A 13 -9.37 -6.52 31.48
N ASN A 14 -9.31 -7.44 32.44
CA ASN A 14 -9.86 -7.22 33.77
C ASN A 14 -9.18 -6.07 34.52
N ASP A 15 -7.86 -5.96 34.41
CA ASP A 15 -7.05 -4.93 35.08
C ASP A 15 -7.16 -3.55 34.39
N SER A 16 -7.51 -3.52 33.10
CA SER A 16 -7.66 -2.26 32.35
C SER A 16 -8.98 -1.53 32.67
N THR A 17 -8.97 -0.22 32.54
CA THR A 17 -10.15 0.64 32.69
C THR A 17 -10.51 1.35 31.39
N HIS A 18 -9.50 1.69 30.58
CA HIS A 18 -9.64 2.44 29.34
C HIS A 18 -8.74 1.88 28.24
N ALA A 19 -9.35 1.11 27.35
CA ALA A 19 -8.66 0.52 26.23
C ALA A 19 -8.65 1.46 25.01
N LEU A 20 -7.54 1.48 24.29
CA LEU A 20 -7.45 1.98 22.92
C LEU A 20 -7.53 0.79 21.97
N ILE A 21 -8.31 0.90 20.90
CA ILE A 21 -8.25 0.01 19.76
C ILE A 21 -7.73 0.81 18.56
N ALA A 22 -6.62 0.36 17.99
CA ALA A 22 -6.00 0.98 16.82
C ALA A 22 -5.85 -0.04 15.68
N PHE A 23 -5.94 0.44 14.44
CA PHE A 23 -5.71 -0.38 13.25
C PHE A 23 -4.96 0.42 12.17
N ARG A 24 -4.40 -0.29 11.20
CA ARG A 24 -3.57 0.25 10.12
C ARG A 24 -4.24 1.41 9.35
N LYS A 25 -3.44 2.37 8.88
CA LYS A 25 -3.92 3.58 8.16
C LYS A 25 -4.62 3.27 6.82
N ASP A 26 -4.17 2.23 6.13
CA ASP A 26 -4.74 1.68 4.90
C ASP A 26 -5.67 0.51 5.25
N TRP A 27 -6.63 0.82 6.10
CA TRP A 27 -7.55 -0.14 6.71
C TRP A 27 -8.34 -0.97 5.69
N THR A 28 -8.72 -2.17 6.13
CA THR A 28 -9.59 -3.09 5.38
C THR A 28 -10.98 -3.14 6.04
N VAL A 29 -11.98 -3.64 5.30
CA VAL A 29 -13.32 -3.89 5.87
C VAL A 29 -13.23 -4.80 7.10
N ASP A 30 -12.36 -5.80 7.08
CA ASP A 30 -12.14 -6.72 8.20
C ASP A 30 -11.52 -6.03 9.41
N ALA A 31 -10.49 -5.19 9.24
CA ALA A 31 -9.88 -4.46 10.35
C ALA A 31 -10.91 -3.53 11.03
N VAL A 32 -11.68 -2.77 10.25
CA VAL A 32 -12.73 -1.87 10.76
C VAL A 32 -13.79 -2.65 11.51
N ALA A 33 -14.33 -3.72 10.90
CA ALA A 33 -15.39 -4.51 11.48
C ALA A 33 -14.94 -5.25 12.76
N SER A 34 -13.71 -5.77 12.76
CA SER A 34 -13.09 -6.42 13.91
C SER A 34 -12.86 -5.44 15.06
N ALA A 35 -12.39 -4.23 14.77
CA ALA A 35 -12.15 -3.19 15.77
C ALA A 35 -13.46 -2.76 16.45
N LEU A 36 -14.53 -2.52 15.67
CA LEU A 36 -15.85 -2.18 16.21
C LEU A 36 -16.45 -3.33 17.03
N ALA A 37 -16.36 -4.57 16.56
CA ALA A 37 -16.85 -5.74 17.29
C ALA A 37 -16.11 -5.90 18.64
N LEU A 38 -14.79 -5.77 18.61
CA LEU A 38 -13.95 -5.82 19.82
C LEU A 38 -14.31 -4.69 20.79
N ALA A 39 -14.53 -3.46 20.28
CA ALA A 39 -14.94 -2.33 21.11
C ALA A 39 -16.24 -2.64 21.86
N ARG A 40 -17.27 -3.11 21.16
CA ARG A 40 -18.56 -3.46 21.75
C ARG A 40 -18.44 -4.57 22.78
N LEU A 41 -17.65 -5.61 22.52
CA LEU A 41 -17.42 -6.70 23.47
C LEU A 41 -16.75 -6.18 24.76
N LEU A 42 -15.73 -5.33 24.63
CA LEU A 42 -15.07 -4.71 25.79
C LEU A 42 -15.99 -3.76 26.57
N GLU A 43 -16.84 -2.99 25.87
CA GLU A 43 -17.86 -2.13 26.48
C GLU A 43 -18.88 -2.94 27.31
N THR A 44 -19.30 -4.12 26.83
CA THR A 44 -20.19 -5.00 27.61
C THR A 44 -19.55 -5.48 28.93
N ARG A 45 -18.22 -5.49 29.01
CA ARG A 45 -17.44 -5.78 30.22
C ARG A 45 -17.16 -4.53 31.07
N GLY A 46 -17.83 -3.42 30.78
CA GLY A 46 -17.73 -2.17 31.54
C GLY A 46 -16.45 -1.37 31.28
N LYS A 47 -15.71 -1.67 30.21
CA LYS A 47 -14.50 -0.94 29.82
C LYS A 47 -14.85 0.31 29.03
N LYS A 48 -14.08 1.39 29.22
CA LYS A 48 -14.10 2.53 28.30
C LYS A 48 -13.24 2.18 27.10
N VAL A 49 -13.72 2.46 25.90
CA VAL A 49 -13.00 2.11 24.67
C VAL A 49 -13.02 3.30 23.71
N ASP A 50 -11.86 3.64 23.18
CA ASP A 50 -11.76 4.50 22.00
C ASP A 50 -11.22 3.69 20.83
N VAL A 51 -11.80 3.89 19.65
CA VAL A 51 -11.32 3.28 18.39
C VAL A 51 -10.73 4.39 17.54
N ILE A 52 -9.47 4.26 17.12
CA ILE A 52 -8.74 5.31 16.41
C ILE A 52 -7.96 4.72 15.24
N ALA A 53 -8.05 5.36 14.07
CA ALA A 53 -7.24 5.04 12.90
C ALA A 53 -6.84 6.32 12.16
N ASP A 54 -5.61 6.35 11.63
CA ASP A 54 -5.03 7.54 11.02
C ASP A 54 -5.82 8.02 9.79
N ASP A 55 -6.27 9.28 9.79
CA ASP A 55 -7.12 9.91 8.76
C ASP A 55 -8.35 9.07 8.36
N PHE A 56 -8.93 8.36 9.34
CA PHE A 56 -10.04 7.46 9.05
C PHE A 56 -11.24 8.20 8.45
N LYS A 57 -11.69 7.72 7.28
CA LYS A 57 -12.90 8.16 6.59
C LYS A 57 -13.66 6.93 6.13
N PRO A 58 -14.88 6.68 6.64
CA PRO A 58 -15.59 5.44 6.33
C PRO A 58 -15.97 5.38 4.85
N SER A 59 -15.64 4.28 4.18
CA SER A 59 -16.18 3.99 2.85
C SER A 59 -17.61 3.50 2.94
N ARG A 60 -18.33 3.54 1.80
CA ARG A 60 -19.69 3.02 1.66
C ARG A 60 -19.82 1.55 2.10
N GLN A 61 -18.76 0.76 1.96
CA GLN A 61 -18.73 -0.66 2.34
C GLN A 61 -18.78 -0.87 3.86
N VAL A 62 -18.46 0.14 4.68
CA VAL A 62 -18.46 0.05 6.15
C VAL A 62 -19.41 1.05 6.82
N SER A 63 -19.94 2.03 6.08
CA SER A 63 -20.84 3.06 6.64
C SER A 63 -22.13 2.51 7.26
N PHE A 64 -22.53 1.28 6.94
CA PHE A 64 -23.70 0.63 7.52
C PHE A 64 -23.42 -0.04 8.88
N LEU A 65 -22.14 -0.22 9.23
CA LEU A 65 -21.78 -0.86 10.49
C LEU A 65 -22.21 0.02 11.68
N PRO A 66 -22.80 -0.55 12.74
CA PRO A 66 -23.18 0.21 13.91
C PRO A 66 -21.97 0.92 14.53
N THR A 67 -22.15 2.15 15.02
CA THR A 67 -21.10 2.96 15.66
C THR A 67 -19.86 3.25 14.81
N ILE A 68 -19.95 3.19 13.48
CA ILE A 68 -18.85 3.58 12.60
C ILE A 68 -18.38 5.02 12.85
N GLU A 69 -19.30 5.90 13.26
CA GLU A 69 -19.07 7.30 13.60
C GLU A 69 -18.25 7.51 14.88
N SER A 70 -18.06 6.47 15.71
CA SER A 70 -17.25 6.56 16.93
C SER A 70 -15.76 6.41 16.66
N ILE A 71 -15.36 6.01 15.44
CA ILE A 71 -13.95 5.88 15.08
C ILE A 71 -13.36 7.29 14.88
N ALA A 72 -12.36 7.64 15.68
CA ALA A 72 -11.67 8.92 15.55
C ALA A 72 -10.51 8.83 14.53
N ALA A 73 -10.29 9.91 13.79
CA ALA A 73 -9.19 10.02 12.83
C ALA A 73 -7.84 10.36 13.47
N GLU A 74 -7.86 10.88 14.70
CA GLU A 74 -6.69 11.32 15.46
C GLU A 74 -6.96 11.25 16.97
N PHE A 75 -5.90 11.32 17.76
CA PHE A 75 -6.02 11.29 19.20
C PHE A 75 -6.61 12.57 19.77
N ASN A 76 -7.67 12.43 20.56
CA ASN A 76 -8.22 13.54 21.33
C ASN A 76 -7.88 13.38 22.83
N ARG A 77 -7.16 14.38 23.37
CA ARG A 77 -6.84 14.51 24.82
C ARG A 77 -6.05 13.31 25.38
N LEU A 78 -4.94 12.96 24.73
CA LEU A 78 -4.05 11.83 25.08
C LEU A 78 -3.56 11.79 26.53
N ARG A 79 -3.14 12.93 27.06
CA ARG A 79 -2.63 13.06 28.42
C ARG A 79 -3.03 14.41 29.01
N LYS A 80 -3.28 14.43 30.32
CA LYS A 80 -3.48 15.69 31.04
C LYS A 80 -2.12 16.27 31.42
N PHE A 81 -1.98 17.59 31.36
CA PHE A 81 -0.87 18.29 32.00
C PHE A 81 -1.34 18.79 33.37
N VAL A 82 -0.66 18.38 34.44
CA VAL A 82 -1.07 18.65 35.81
C VAL A 82 -0.11 19.64 36.44
N ILE A 83 -0.66 20.74 36.93
CA ILE A 83 0.04 21.71 37.78
C ILE A 83 -0.49 21.51 39.20
N SER A 84 0.41 21.19 40.13
CA SER A 84 0.10 20.94 41.55
C SER A 84 0.74 22.02 42.42
N LEU A 85 0.00 22.51 43.41
CA LEU A 85 0.48 23.48 44.39
C LEU A 85 0.42 22.87 45.80
N ASP A 86 1.53 22.91 46.53
CA ASP A 86 1.55 22.53 47.95
C ASP A 86 0.87 23.61 48.81
N VAL A 87 -0.29 23.26 49.37
CA VAL A 87 -1.12 24.14 50.20
C VAL A 87 -0.98 23.90 51.70
N SER A 88 -0.05 23.03 52.12
CA SER A 88 0.10 22.63 53.53
C SER A 88 0.43 23.79 54.48
N LYS A 89 1.17 24.80 54.00
CA LYS A 89 1.61 25.97 54.77
C LYS A 89 0.82 27.25 54.47
N ALA A 90 0.03 27.26 53.41
CA ALA A 90 -0.74 28.40 52.95
C ALA A 90 -2.07 27.91 52.33
N PRO A 91 -3.16 27.84 53.11
CA PRO A 91 -4.45 27.41 52.59
C PRO A 91 -5.03 28.44 51.63
N ILE A 92 -5.66 27.98 50.53
CA ILE A 92 -6.22 28.83 49.48
C ILE A 92 -7.48 29.56 49.99
N ASP A 93 -7.58 30.86 49.70
CA ASP A 93 -8.80 31.67 49.87
C ASP A 93 -9.56 31.79 48.55
N GLU A 94 -8.85 32.21 47.50
CA GLU A 94 -9.41 32.49 46.19
C GLU A 94 -8.54 31.88 45.08
N LEU A 95 -9.21 31.35 44.05
CA LEU A 95 -8.61 30.81 42.84
C LEU A 95 -9.32 31.43 41.63
N THR A 96 -8.61 32.23 40.85
CA THR A 96 -9.10 32.81 39.59
C THR A 96 -8.12 32.53 38.46
N TYR A 97 -8.55 32.68 37.22
CA TYR A 97 -7.67 32.53 36.06
C TYR A 97 -8.06 33.50 34.94
N ASP A 98 -7.08 33.85 34.13
CA ASP A 98 -7.28 34.59 32.87
C ASP A 98 -6.39 34.05 31.75
N LEU A 99 -6.75 34.41 30.52
CA LEU A 99 -6.00 34.10 29.30
C LEU A 99 -5.53 35.42 28.69
N VAL A 100 -4.24 35.72 28.80
CA VAL A 100 -3.62 36.95 28.27
C VAL A 100 -2.43 36.54 27.41
N GLU A 101 -2.33 37.09 26.19
CA GLU A 101 -1.23 36.81 25.25
C GLU A 101 -0.97 35.30 25.02
N ASN A 102 -2.05 34.51 24.96
CA ASN A 102 -2.01 33.05 24.79
C ASN A 102 -1.33 32.30 25.97
N GLN A 103 -1.24 32.94 27.15
CA GLN A 103 -0.79 32.34 28.39
C GLN A 103 -1.97 32.17 29.35
N LEU A 104 -2.06 31.01 29.99
CA LEU A 104 -2.98 30.77 31.10
C LEU A 104 -2.34 31.28 32.39
N ASN A 105 -2.86 32.37 32.93
CA ASN A 105 -2.46 32.88 34.23
C ASN A 105 -3.43 32.34 35.28
N ILE A 106 -2.91 31.65 36.30
CA ILE A 106 -3.69 31.15 37.43
C ILE A 106 -3.32 31.99 38.64
N HIS A 107 -4.27 32.75 39.17
CA HIS A 107 -4.09 33.59 40.35
C HIS A 107 -4.60 32.85 41.58
N ILE A 108 -3.74 32.71 42.59
CA ILE A 108 -4.02 31.93 43.80
C ILE A 108 -3.73 32.82 44.99
N THR A 109 -4.78 33.21 45.72
CA THR A 109 -4.68 34.07 46.91
C THR A 109 -4.76 33.19 48.16
N PRO A 110 -3.73 33.18 49.03
CA PRO A 110 -3.78 32.42 50.29
C PRO A 110 -4.57 33.18 51.37
N LYS A 111 -5.24 32.46 52.27
CA LYS A 111 -5.87 33.04 53.47
C LYS A 111 -4.83 33.62 54.43
N THR A 112 -3.71 32.91 54.56
CA THR A 112 -2.58 33.25 55.41
C THR A 112 -1.30 32.68 54.79
N GLY A 113 -0.17 33.37 54.97
CA GLY A 113 1.12 32.95 54.43
C GLY A 113 1.31 33.38 52.97
N GLN A 114 2.25 32.75 52.27
CA GLN A 114 2.59 33.05 50.87
C GLN A 114 3.03 31.78 50.15
N PHE A 115 2.75 31.70 48.85
CA PHE A 115 3.28 30.64 47.99
C PHE A 115 4.64 31.04 47.42
N HIS A 116 5.52 30.07 47.25
CA HIS A 116 6.82 30.22 46.60
C HIS A 116 6.84 29.39 45.29
N PRO A 117 7.60 29.77 44.25
CA PRO A 117 7.69 28.98 43.02
C PRO A 117 8.03 27.51 43.24
N SER A 118 8.83 27.20 44.27
CA SER A 118 9.17 25.84 44.67
C SER A 118 8.01 25.00 45.22
N ASN A 119 6.85 25.63 45.53
CA ASN A 119 5.62 24.92 45.91
C ASN A 119 4.82 24.45 44.70
N VAL A 120 5.16 24.91 43.50
CA VAL A 120 4.50 24.53 42.25
C VAL A 120 5.28 23.41 41.59
N LEU A 121 4.59 22.32 41.29
CA LEU A 121 5.11 21.19 40.52
C LEU A 121 4.30 21.05 39.24
N SER A 122 4.96 20.81 38.12
CA SER A 122 4.31 20.41 36.89
C SER A 122 4.69 18.97 36.54
N ARG A 123 3.72 18.20 36.04
CA ARG A 123 3.94 16.85 35.52
C ARG A 123 2.95 16.55 34.41
N ALA A 124 3.37 15.75 33.44
CA ALA A 124 2.42 15.05 32.60
C ALA A 124 1.73 13.97 33.45
N ALA A 125 0.40 13.89 33.38
CA ALA A 125 -0.31 12.73 33.89
C ALA A 125 -0.03 11.51 33.02
N ASP A 126 -0.36 10.34 33.55
CA ASP A 126 -0.35 9.09 32.79
C ASP A 126 -1.23 9.22 31.54
N TYR A 127 -0.91 8.40 30.54
CA TYR A 127 -1.71 8.29 29.34
C TYR A 127 -3.16 7.93 29.69
N LYS A 128 -4.08 8.44 28.87
CA LYS A 128 -5.52 8.15 28.97
C LYS A 128 -5.81 6.64 28.94
N TYR A 129 -4.97 5.88 28.24
CA TYR A 129 -5.15 4.45 27.98
C TYR A 129 -4.21 3.62 28.84
N ASP A 130 -4.75 2.54 29.40
CA ASP A 130 -4.03 1.54 30.20
C ASP A 130 -3.93 0.17 29.51
N LEU A 131 -4.55 0.01 28.33
CA LEU A 131 -4.38 -1.13 27.44
C LEU A 131 -4.57 -0.70 25.98
N ILE A 132 -3.78 -1.26 25.07
CA ILE A 132 -3.92 -1.06 23.62
C ILE A 132 -4.21 -2.40 22.94
N PHE A 133 -5.21 -2.42 22.07
CA PHE A 133 -5.39 -3.47 21.07
C PHE A 133 -4.98 -2.95 19.71
N THR A 134 -4.14 -3.68 19.00
CA THR A 134 -3.92 -3.46 17.58
C THR A 134 -4.60 -4.54 16.77
N VAL A 135 -5.43 -4.16 15.81
CA VAL A 135 -6.33 -5.08 15.09
C VAL A 135 -6.03 -5.04 13.59
N GLY A 136 -5.66 -6.18 13.00
CA GLY A 136 -5.34 -6.28 11.57
C GLY A 136 -4.14 -5.42 11.16
N THR A 137 -3.14 -5.34 12.05
CA THR A 137 -1.95 -4.49 11.89
C THR A 137 -0.69 -5.34 12.00
N PRO A 138 0.08 -5.53 10.91
CA PRO A 138 1.24 -6.42 10.91
C PRO A 138 2.46 -5.83 11.65
N ASP A 139 2.58 -4.51 11.71
CA ASP A 139 3.69 -3.79 12.33
C ASP A 139 3.23 -2.42 12.89
N LEU A 140 3.97 -1.85 13.84
CA LEU A 140 3.61 -0.56 14.43
C LEU A 140 3.68 0.61 13.44
N GLY A 141 4.53 0.53 12.41
CA GLY A 141 4.65 1.54 11.37
C GLY A 141 3.38 1.67 10.52
N SER A 142 2.64 0.57 10.33
CA SER A 142 1.36 0.53 9.64
C SER A 142 0.28 1.38 10.32
N LEU A 143 0.43 1.74 11.61
CA LEU A 143 -0.48 2.67 12.31
C LEU A 143 -0.33 4.14 11.86
N GLY A 144 0.66 4.47 11.02
CA GLY A 144 0.85 5.81 10.48
C GLY A 144 1.14 6.84 11.56
N ARG A 145 0.49 8.01 11.48
CA ARG A 145 0.70 9.13 12.41
C ARG A 145 0.41 8.78 13.86
N LEU A 146 -0.52 7.84 14.10
CA LEU A 146 -0.82 7.39 15.46
C LEU A 146 0.43 6.88 16.16
N PHE A 147 1.28 6.11 15.47
CA PHE A 147 2.53 5.62 16.04
C PHE A 147 3.68 6.63 15.88
N SER A 148 3.84 7.26 14.72
CA SER A 148 5.00 8.15 14.49
C SER A 148 4.99 9.39 15.36
N GLU A 149 3.81 9.92 15.73
CA GLU A 149 3.68 11.13 16.56
C GLU A 149 3.50 10.81 18.05
N HIS A 150 3.15 9.57 18.40
CA HIS A 150 2.86 9.15 19.77
C HIS A 150 3.52 7.83 20.16
N SER A 151 4.72 7.55 19.65
CA SER A 151 5.44 6.29 19.91
C SER A 151 5.63 5.99 21.40
N GLU A 152 5.82 7.01 22.24
CA GLU A 152 5.90 6.88 23.70
C GLU A 152 4.68 6.17 24.32
N LEU A 153 3.47 6.40 23.79
CA LEU A 153 2.26 5.71 24.25
C LEU A 153 2.37 4.20 24.04
N PHE A 154 2.79 3.79 22.83
CA PHE A 154 2.88 2.39 22.41
C PHE A 154 4.03 1.64 23.09
N TYR A 155 5.06 2.35 23.57
CA TYR A 155 6.12 1.75 24.39
C TYR A 155 5.78 1.69 25.89
N HIS A 156 4.84 2.51 26.36
CA HIS A 156 4.48 2.58 27.78
C HIS A 156 3.25 1.73 28.14
N CYS A 157 2.25 1.69 27.25
CA CYS A 157 0.99 1.01 27.47
C CYS A 157 1.06 -0.43 26.93
N PRO A 158 0.60 -1.45 27.67
CA PRO A 158 0.65 -2.83 27.19
C PRO A 158 -0.18 -3.02 25.91
N ILE A 159 0.37 -3.77 24.94
CA ILE A 159 -0.26 -4.02 23.65
C ILE A 159 -0.70 -5.49 23.53
N ILE A 160 -1.95 -5.70 23.13
CA ILE A 160 -2.48 -6.97 22.62
C ILE A 160 -2.64 -6.85 21.10
N ASN A 161 -1.82 -7.57 20.37
CA ASN A 161 -1.81 -7.58 18.92
C ASN A 161 -2.68 -8.72 18.38
N ILE A 162 -3.69 -8.42 17.57
CA ILE A 162 -4.63 -9.39 16.99
C ILE A 162 -4.58 -9.26 15.47
N ASP A 163 -4.09 -10.29 14.80
CA ASP A 163 -3.89 -10.26 13.35
C ASP A 163 -3.88 -11.68 12.76
N HIS A 164 -3.97 -11.79 11.45
CA HIS A 164 -3.81 -13.05 10.72
C HIS A 164 -2.76 -12.96 9.60
N ASP A 165 -2.07 -11.82 9.46
CA ASP A 165 -0.98 -11.67 8.49
C ASP A 165 0.25 -12.51 8.88
N ALA A 166 0.76 -13.29 7.93
CA ALA A 166 1.95 -14.11 8.11
C ALA A 166 3.25 -13.29 8.28
N GLN A 167 3.24 -12.00 7.93
CA GLN A 167 4.36 -11.08 8.13
C GLN A 167 4.28 -10.30 9.44
N ASN A 168 3.29 -10.56 10.29
CA ASN A 168 3.15 -9.83 11.55
C ASN A 168 4.42 -9.96 12.41
N GLU A 169 4.92 -8.82 12.90
CA GLU A 169 6.20 -8.72 13.64
C GLU A 169 6.10 -9.21 15.08
N ASN A 170 4.90 -9.56 15.56
CA ASN A 170 4.62 -9.97 16.94
C ASN A 170 5.11 -8.93 17.97
N TYR A 171 4.85 -7.65 17.70
CA TYR A 171 5.32 -6.52 18.51
C TYR A 171 4.56 -6.30 19.82
N GLY A 172 3.44 -6.99 20.04
CA GLY A 172 2.62 -6.84 21.23
C GLY A 172 3.26 -7.50 22.46
N ASN A 173 2.86 -7.07 23.66
CA ASN A 173 3.13 -7.80 24.90
C ASN A 173 2.43 -9.17 24.88
N VAL A 174 1.26 -9.23 24.23
CA VAL A 174 0.57 -10.47 23.89
C VAL A 174 0.25 -10.44 22.39
N ASN A 175 0.57 -11.51 21.68
CA ASN A 175 0.33 -11.64 20.24
C ASN A 175 -0.65 -12.78 19.96
N VAL A 176 -1.78 -12.45 19.37
CA VAL A 176 -2.83 -13.34 18.89
C VAL A 176 -2.80 -13.33 17.37
N VAL A 177 -1.79 -14.00 16.83
CA VAL A 177 -1.60 -14.12 15.38
C VAL A 177 -1.98 -15.52 14.91
N ASP A 178 -3.10 -15.65 14.20
CA ASP A 178 -3.57 -16.94 13.64
C ASP A 178 -3.58 -16.87 12.11
N ILE A 179 -2.46 -17.25 11.49
CA ILE A 179 -2.29 -17.28 10.03
C ILE A 179 -3.23 -18.26 9.30
N THR A 180 -3.94 -19.12 10.05
CA THR A 180 -4.92 -20.06 9.49
C THR A 180 -6.33 -19.50 9.49
N ALA A 181 -6.58 -18.40 10.21
CA ALA A 181 -7.84 -17.69 10.19
C ALA A 181 -8.01 -16.94 8.85
N THR A 182 -9.24 -16.91 8.36
CA THR A 182 -9.55 -16.19 7.11
C THR A 182 -9.61 -14.68 7.31
N SER A 183 -9.82 -14.23 8.55
CA SER A 183 -9.96 -12.83 8.89
C SER A 183 -9.64 -12.58 10.37
N THR A 184 -9.34 -11.33 10.70
CA THR A 184 -9.19 -10.87 12.09
C THR A 184 -10.52 -11.00 12.84
N ALA A 185 -11.66 -10.82 12.15
CA ALA A 185 -12.97 -11.01 12.77
C ALA A 185 -13.21 -12.46 13.25
N GLU A 186 -12.73 -13.45 12.49
CA GLU A 186 -12.76 -14.86 12.92
C GLU A 186 -11.95 -15.05 14.21
N ILE A 187 -10.78 -14.41 14.33
CA ILE A 187 -9.95 -14.44 15.55
C ILE A 187 -10.67 -13.76 16.73
N VAL A 188 -11.24 -12.57 16.53
CA VAL A 188 -11.97 -11.84 17.58
C VAL A 188 -13.15 -12.65 18.11
N HIS A 189 -13.91 -13.32 17.23
CA HIS A 189 -15.00 -14.22 17.62
C HIS A 189 -14.51 -15.34 18.54
N HIS A 190 -13.42 -16.01 18.16
CA HIS A 190 -12.89 -17.11 18.96
C HIS A 190 -12.20 -16.66 20.25
N LEU A 191 -11.66 -15.44 20.28
CA LEU A 191 -10.97 -14.90 21.44
C LEU A 191 -11.94 -14.50 22.55
N LEU A 192 -12.96 -13.70 22.23
CA LEU A 192 -13.82 -13.07 23.24
C LEU A 192 -15.28 -13.53 23.15
N ALA A 193 -15.81 -13.76 21.96
CA ALA A 193 -17.23 -14.07 21.79
C ALA A 193 -17.60 -15.48 22.29
N LYS A 194 -16.61 -16.33 22.55
CA LYS A 194 -16.82 -17.64 23.20
C LYS A 194 -17.22 -17.50 24.67
N ASN A 195 -16.74 -16.45 25.35
CA ASN A 195 -17.09 -16.14 26.74
C ASN A 195 -18.29 -15.19 26.81
N ASP A 196 -18.46 -14.33 25.80
CA ASP A 196 -19.55 -13.36 25.70
C ASP A 196 -20.34 -13.54 24.41
N ARG A 197 -21.58 -14.05 24.51
CA ARG A 197 -22.41 -14.28 23.32
C ARG A 197 -22.59 -12.97 22.56
N PRO A 198 -22.24 -12.90 21.26
CA PRO A 198 -22.39 -11.68 20.49
C PRO A 198 -23.87 -11.34 20.35
N ASN A 199 -24.21 -10.06 20.51
CA ASN A 199 -25.53 -9.55 20.14
C ASN A 199 -25.62 -9.36 18.62
N GLU A 200 -26.78 -8.94 18.13
CA GLU A 200 -27.04 -8.78 16.69
C GLU A 200 -26.03 -7.86 15.99
N ASP A 201 -25.64 -6.76 16.64
CA ASP A 201 -24.71 -5.78 16.09
C ASP A 201 -23.28 -6.31 16.04
N VAL A 202 -22.79 -6.90 17.13
CA VAL A 202 -21.48 -7.55 17.17
C VAL A 202 -21.42 -8.69 16.17
N ALA A 203 -22.48 -9.49 16.08
CA ALA A 203 -22.56 -10.59 15.12
C ALA A 203 -22.52 -10.08 13.68
N THR A 204 -23.20 -8.97 13.39
CA THR A 204 -23.19 -8.31 12.07
C THR A 204 -21.79 -7.78 11.72
N MET A 205 -21.10 -7.13 12.67
CA MET A 205 -19.72 -6.66 12.47
C MET A 205 -18.77 -7.82 12.17
N LEU A 206 -18.74 -8.86 13.03
CA LEU A 206 -17.85 -10.01 12.84
C LEU A 206 -18.13 -10.73 11.51
N LEU A 207 -19.40 -10.95 11.17
CA LEU A 207 -19.75 -11.58 9.90
C LEU A 207 -19.38 -10.71 8.69
N THR A 208 -19.42 -9.38 8.82
CA THR A 208 -18.98 -8.46 7.77
C THR A 208 -17.51 -8.63 7.46
N GLY A 209 -16.65 -8.70 8.48
CA GLY A 209 -15.21 -8.93 8.29
C GLY A 209 -14.92 -10.27 7.61
N ILE A 210 -15.57 -11.35 8.06
CA ILE A 210 -15.42 -12.68 7.47
C ILE A 210 -15.88 -12.70 6.00
N ILE A 211 -17.07 -12.16 5.70
CA ILE A 211 -17.59 -12.12 4.33
C ILE A 211 -16.67 -11.29 3.43
N ALA A 212 -16.19 -10.14 3.90
CA ALA A 212 -15.29 -9.29 3.12
C ALA A 212 -13.97 -10.01 2.81
N SER A 213 -13.27 -10.55 3.81
CA SER A 213 -11.97 -11.23 3.64
C SER A 213 -12.06 -12.50 2.79
N THR A 214 -13.20 -13.21 2.85
CA THR A 214 -13.41 -14.43 2.06
C THR A 214 -14.06 -14.17 0.70
N ARG A 215 -14.28 -12.90 0.32
CA ARG A 215 -15.06 -12.51 -0.86
C ARG A 215 -16.40 -13.23 -0.94
N SER A 216 -17.13 -13.34 0.17
CA SER A 216 -18.35 -14.14 0.32
C SER A 216 -18.09 -15.63 0.15
N PHE A 217 -17.12 -16.16 0.90
CA PHE A 217 -16.74 -17.58 0.96
C PHE A 217 -16.26 -18.18 -0.37
N ARG A 218 -15.67 -17.36 -1.24
CA ARG A 218 -15.13 -17.78 -2.55
C ARG A 218 -13.61 -18.02 -2.53
N THR A 219 -12.92 -17.58 -1.49
CA THR A 219 -11.46 -17.75 -1.39
C THR A 219 -11.08 -19.19 -1.04
N ALA A 220 -9.89 -19.63 -1.47
CA ALA A 220 -9.41 -20.99 -1.22
C ALA A 220 -9.06 -21.26 0.26
N GLN A 221 -8.94 -20.20 1.06
CA GLN A 221 -8.59 -20.24 2.48
C GLN A 221 -9.80 -20.54 3.39
N VAL A 222 -11.03 -20.55 2.85
CA VAL A 222 -12.23 -20.87 3.63
C VAL A 222 -12.12 -22.28 4.20
N THR A 223 -12.27 -22.39 5.52
CA THR A 223 -12.20 -23.66 6.25
C THR A 223 -13.57 -24.05 6.82
N PRO A 224 -13.76 -25.32 7.26
CA PRO A 224 -14.95 -25.69 8.03
C PRO A 224 -15.17 -24.80 9.25
N ARG A 225 -14.09 -24.45 9.96
CA ARG A 225 -14.12 -23.52 11.10
C ARG A 225 -14.70 -22.16 10.71
N THR A 226 -14.31 -21.62 9.56
CA THR A 226 -14.84 -20.34 9.05
C THR A 226 -16.34 -20.41 8.79
N LEU A 227 -16.82 -21.52 8.21
CA LEU A 227 -18.25 -21.72 7.93
C LEU A 227 -19.06 -21.95 9.21
N ASP A 228 -18.51 -22.68 10.18
CA ASP A 228 -19.13 -22.87 11.49
C ASP A 228 -19.26 -21.54 12.24
N THR A 229 -18.20 -20.73 12.27
CA THR A 229 -18.22 -19.38 12.85
C THR A 229 -19.27 -18.51 12.16
N ALA A 230 -19.35 -18.53 10.83
CA ALA A 230 -20.37 -17.78 10.10
C ALA A 230 -21.79 -18.25 10.46
N ALA A 231 -22.01 -19.57 10.62
CA ALA A 231 -23.29 -20.12 11.04
C ALA A 231 -23.66 -19.69 12.47
N GLU A 232 -22.71 -19.67 13.40
CA GLU A 232 -22.91 -19.17 14.77
C GLU A 232 -23.32 -17.69 14.79
N LEU A 233 -22.65 -16.86 14.00
CA LEU A 233 -22.94 -15.42 13.90
C LEU A 233 -24.32 -15.16 13.29
N VAL A 234 -24.69 -15.90 12.25
CA VAL A 234 -26.06 -15.84 11.69
C VAL A 234 -27.09 -16.28 12.73
N ALA A 235 -26.82 -17.34 13.50
CA ALA A 235 -27.68 -17.77 14.59
C ALA A 235 -27.76 -16.76 15.75
N ALA A 236 -26.75 -15.91 15.91
CA ALA A 236 -26.74 -14.79 16.85
C ALA A 236 -27.46 -13.53 16.32
N GLY A 237 -27.99 -13.57 15.09
CA GLY A 237 -28.79 -12.51 14.49
C GLY A 237 -28.08 -11.63 13.46
N ALA A 238 -26.85 -11.97 13.05
CA ALA A 238 -26.13 -11.18 12.07
C ALA A 238 -26.97 -10.91 10.80
N ARG A 239 -27.07 -9.63 10.42
CA ARG A 239 -27.92 -9.15 9.31
C ARG A 239 -27.28 -9.43 7.94
N ARG A 240 -27.14 -10.71 7.59
CA ARG A 240 -26.42 -11.18 6.39
C ARG A 240 -26.85 -10.48 5.10
N ASP A 241 -28.15 -10.22 4.92
CA ASP A 241 -28.65 -9.58 3.70
C ASP A 241 -28.23 -8.11 3.59
N GLU A 242 -28.18 -7.39 4.71
CA GLU A 242 -27.64 -6.03 4.79
C GLU A 242 -26.14 -6.02 4.47
N ILE A 243 -25.39 -6.97 5.03
CA ILE A 243 -23.95 -7.12 4.76
C ILE A 243 -23.71 -7.33 3.26
N VAL A 244 -24.38 -8.31 2.66
CA VAL A 244 -24.21 -8.61 1.23
C VAL A 244 -24.68 -7.45 0.36
N GLN A 245 -25.74 -6.75 0.76
CA GLN A 245 -26.21 -5.59 0.03
C GLN A 245 -25.14 -4.49 -0.01
N ASN A 246 -24.56 -4.14 1.13
CA ASN A 246 -23.58 -3.06 1.23
C ASN A 246 -22.21 -3.43 0.63
N LEU A 247 -21.78 -4.70 0.76
CA LEU A 247 -20.50 -5.16 0.21
C LEU A 247 -20.53 -5.41 -1.31
N TYR A 248 -21.65 -5.90 -1.86
CA TYR A 248 -21.69 -6.39 -3.26
C TYR A 248 -22.81 -5.84 -4.13
N LYS A 249 -23.93 -5.38 -3.57
CA LYS A 249 -25.10 -4.94 -4.36
C LYS A 249 -25.27 -3.42 -4.41
N THR A 250 -24.19 -2.68 -4.26
CA THR A 250 -24.16 -1.22 -4.27
C THR A 250 -23.55 -0.63 -5.54
N ARG A 251 -23.10 -1.46 -6.49
CA ARG A 251 -22.40 -1.01 -7.70
C ARG A 251 -23.23 0.02 -8.46
N SER A 252 -22.65 1.19 -8.63
CA SER A 252 -23.27 2.20 -9.47
C SER A 252 -23.28 1.73 -10.93
N LEU A 253 -24.24 2.20 -11.72
CA LEU A 253 -24.22 1.95 -13.17
C LEU A 253 -22.93 2.50 -13.80
N ALA A 254 -22.36 3.57 -13.24
CA ALA A 254 -21.08 4.13 -13.65
C ALA A 254 -19.94 3.11 -13.44
N THR A 255 -19.88 2.47 -12.27
CA THR A 255 -18.91 1.40 -11.95
C THR A 255 -19.06 0.22 -12.90
N LEU A 256 -20.29 -0.25 -13.16
CA LEU A 256 -20.53 -1.37 -14.08
C LEU A 256 -20.09 -1.05 -15.52
N LYS A 257 -20.34 0.17 -16.00
CA LYS A 257 -19.86 0.60 -17.33
C LYS A 257 -18.34 0.70 -17.38
N LEU A 258 -17.70 1.20 -16.31
CA LEU A 258 -16.24 1.31 -16.24
C LEU A 258 -15.59 -0.09 -16.21
N TRP A 259 -16.16 -1.01 -15.45
CA TRP A 259 -15.76 -2.41 -15.44
C TRP A 259 -15.84 -3.05 -16.82
N GLY A 260 -16.95 -2.87 -17.55
CA GLY A 260 -17.08 -3.37 -18.92
C GLY A 260 -16.00 -2.84 -19.87
N ARG A 261 -15.57 -1.59 -19.70
CA ARG A 261 -14.45 -1.00 -20.46
C ARG A 261 -13.11 -1.62 -20.08
N ALA A 262 -12.87 -1.86 -18.78
CA ALA A 262 -11.66 -2.52 -18.31
C ALA A 262 -11.56 -3.95 -18.87
N LEU A 263 -12.64 -4.74 -18.79
CA LEU A 263 -12.69 -6.09 -19.34
C LEU A 263 -12.44 -6.12 -20.86
N ALA A 264 -12.99 -5.16 -21.61
CA ALA A 264 -12.78 -5.08 -23.05
C ALA A 264 -11.32 -4.84 -23.46
N ARG A 265 -10.46 -4.35 -22.53
CA ARG A 265 -9.04 -4.10 -22.75
C ARG A 265 -8.14 -4.98 -21.89
N LEU A 266 -8.67 -6.05 -21.31
CA LEU A 266 -7.91 -6.97 -20.47
C LEU A 266 -6.80 -7.63 -21.28
N LYS A 267 -5.59 -7.60 -20.73
CA LYS A 267 -4.39 -8.26 -21.26
C LYS A 267 -3.96 -9.34 -20.27
N TYR A 268 -3.31 -10.38 -20.78
CA TYR A 268 -2.78 -11.49 -19.99
C TYR A 268 -1.36 -11.84 -20.42
N ASP A 269 -0.48 -12.07 -19.45
CA ASP A 269 0.87 -12.59 -19.65
C ASP A 269 1.01 -13.91 -18.86
N PRO A 270 1.04 -15.07 -19.55
CA PRO A 270 1.14 -16.36 -18.89
C PRO A 270 2.51 -16.61 -18.26
N GLU A 271 3.58 -15.93 -18.71
CA GLU A 271 4.91 -16.13 -18.13
C GLU A 271 4.95 -15.62 -16.70
N ILE A 272 4.37 -14.46 -16.43
CA ILE A 272 4.28 -13.86 -15.09
C ILE A 272 2.92 -14.08 -14.41
N LYS A 273 2.01 -14.83 -15.04
CA LYS A 273 0.63 -15.07 -14.58
C LYS A 273 -0.07 -13.77 -14.17
N MET A 274 0.04 -12.76 -15.02
CA MET A 274 -0.48 -11.43 -14.73
C MET A 274 -1.62 -11.07 -15.68
N VAL A 275 -2.73 -10.60 -15.15
CA VAL A 275 -3.74 -9.87 -15.92
C VAL A 275 -3.66 -8.38 -15.63
N TRP A 276 -3.90 -7.55 -16.64
CA TRP A 276 -4.02 -6.11 -16.42
C TRP A 276 -4.89 -5.41 -17.44
N SER A 277 -5.35 -4.22 -17.08
CA SER A 277 -6.15 -3.36 -17.96
C SER A 277 -5.71 -1.91 -17.86
N LEU A 278 -6.06 -1.14 -18.91
CA LEU A 278 -5.79 0.29 -19.03
C LEU A 278 -7.10 1.09 -19.07
N LEU A 279 -7.19 2.14 -18.24
CA LEU A 279 -8.31 3.10 -18.22
C LEU A 279 -7.79 4.52 -18.49
N VAL A 280 -8.21 5.12 -19.59
CA VAL A 280 -7.84 6.50 -19.95
C VAL A 280 -8.87 7.48 -19.39
N ARG A 281 -8.53 8.78 -19.32
CA ARG A 281 -9.43 9.83 -18.79
C ARG A 281 -10.82 9.80 -19.42
N GLN A 282 -10.85 9.57 -20.74
CA GLN A 282 -12.09 9.53 -21.50
C GLN A 282 -13.03 8.40 -21.07
N ASP A 283 -12.52 7.31 -20.47
CA ASP A 283 -13.37 6.25 -19.93
C ASP A 283 -14.18 6.76 -18.73
N PHE A 284 -13.53 7.42 -17.77
CA PHE A 284 -14.19 7.99 -16.59
C PHE A 284 -15.26 9.02 -16.97
N ILE A 285 -14.96 9.88 -17.95
CA ILE A 285 -15.91 10.87 -18.47
C ILE A 285 -17.14 10.17 -19.08
N HIS A 286 -16.93 9.18 -19.95
CA HIS A 286 -18.02 8.47 -20.63
C HIS A 286 -18.89 7.63 -19.71
N THR A 287 -18.35 7.17 -18.59
CA THR A 287 -19.09 6.36 -17.60
C THR A 287 -19.65 7.21 -16.49
N SER A 288 -19.31 8.50 -16.42
CA SER A 288 -19.62 9.38 -15.29
C SER A 288 -19.14 8.78 -13.97
N SER A 289 -17.92 8.23 -13.98
CA SER A 289 -17.28 7.59 -12.82
C SER A 289 -16.03 8.37 -12.42
N ASN A 290 -15.49 8.00 -11.26
CA ASN A 290 -14.27 8.56 -10.69
C ASN A 290 -13.37 7.42 -10.17
N GLU A 291 -12.28 7.76 -9.50
CA GLU A 291 -11.33 6.79 -8.93
C GLU A 291 -11.92 5.94 -7.80
N GLU A 292 -12.97 6.39 -7.13
CA GLU A 292 -13.64 5.63 -6.07
C GLU A 292 -14.27 4.33 -6.60
N CYS A 293 -14.48 4.25 -7.92
CA CYS A 293 -14.98 3.04 -8.59
C CYS A 293 -13.89 1.98 -8.82
N LEU A 294 -12.60 2.33 -8.73
CA LEU A 294 -11.49 1.44 -9.09
C LEU A 294 -11.33 0.20 -8.20
N PRO A 295 -11.52 0.27 -6.86
CA PRO A 295 -11.45 -0.91 -6.01
C PRO A 295 -12.42 -2.01 -6.44
N GLU A 296 -13.66 -1.64 -6.77
CA GLU A 296 -14.67 -2.61 -7.24
C GLU A 296 -14.34 -3.19 -8.62
N VAL A 297 -13.75 -2.39 -9.52
CA VAL A 297 -13.28 -2.88 -10.82
C VAL A 297 -12.14 -3.87 -10.63
N MET A 298 -11.20 -3.57 -9.73
CA MET A 298 -10.07 -4.46 -9.40
C MET A 298 -10.56 -5.79 -8.84
N ASP A 299 -11.49 -5.77 -7.88
CA ASP A 299 -12.08 -6.98 -7.28
C ASP A 299 -12.70 -7.90 -8.33
N GLU A 300 -13.41 -7.35 -9.31
CA GLU A 300 -13.99 -8.15 -10.38
C GLU A 300 -12.96 -8.71 -11.35
N LEU A 301 -11.88 -7.97 -11.64
CA LEU A 301 -10.78 -8.50 -12.45
C LEU A 301 -10.09 -9.68 -11.76
N MET A 302 -9.85 -9.58 -10.45
CA MET A 302 -9.27 -10.67 -9.65
C MET A 302 -10.16 -11.91 -9.64
N VAL A 303 -11.48 -11.73 -9.46
CA VAL A 303 -12.43 -12.86 -9.46
C VAL A 303 -12.60 -13.48 -10.85
N SER A 304 -12.54 -12.67 -11.92
CA SER A 304 -12.79 -13.13 -13.28
C SER A 304 -11.60 -13.86 -13.92
N ALA A 305 -10.40 -13.76 -13.35
CA ALA A 305 -9.16 -14.31 -13.89
C ALA A 305 -8.43 -15.24 -12.90
N PRO A 306 -8.98 -16.43 -12.58
CA PRO A 306 -8.43 -17.33 -11.56
C PRO A 306 -7.04 -17.91 -11.90
N GLU A 307 -6.61 -17.82 -13.17
CA GLU A 307 -5.29 -18.25 -13.63
C GLU A 307 -4.20 -17.20 -13.38
N ALA A 308 -4.59 -15.99 -12.98
CA ALA A 308 -3.68 -14.90 -12.66
C ALA A 308 -3.28 -14.94 -11.17
N GLU A 309 -1.99 -14.79 -10.92
CA GLU A 309 -1.45 -14.54 -9.57
C GLU A 309 -1.29 -13.03 -9.31
N ILE A 310 -1.21 -12.22 -10.37
CA ILE A 310 -1.04 -10.78 -10.29
C ILE A 310 -2.13 -10.09 -11.12
N THR A 311 -2.80 -9.10 -10.55
CA THR A 311 -3.80 -8.27 -11.24
C THR A 311 -3.36 -6.82 -11.18
N ALA A 312 -3.37 -6.10 -12.30
CA ALA A 312 -3.11 -4.65 -12.29
C ALA A 312 -4.14 -3.83 -13.06
N LEU A 313 -4.36 -2.61 -12.57
CA LEU A 313 -5.19 -1.61 -13.22
C LEU A 313 -4.38 -0.33 -13.33
N ILE A 314 -4.04 0.06 -14.56
CA ILE A 314 -3.28 1.28 -14.84
C ILE A 314 -4.27 2.30 -15.40
N TYR A 315 -4.25 3.51 -14.85
CA TYR A 315 -5.26 4.51 -15.15
C TYR A 315 -4.71 5.93 -15.15
N GLU A 316 -5.30 6.79 -15.97
CA GLU A 316 -5.00 8.22 -15.98
C GLU A 316 -5.84 8.96 -14.94
N ARG A 317 -5.19 9.85 -14.19
CA ARG A 317 -5.78 10.73 -13.18
C ARG A 317 -5.71 12.17 -13.68
N ASP A 318 -6.83 12.88 -13.58
CA ASP A 318 -6.88 14.32 -13.84
C ASP A 318 -6.26 15.13 -12.70
N ALA A 319 -5.89 16.38 -13.01
CA ALA A 319 -5.41 17.29 -11.98
C ALA A 319 -6.55 17.66 -11.02
N GLU A 320 -6.32 17.54 -9.71
CA GLU A 320 -7.31 17.82 -8.68
C GLU A 320 -6.69 18.67 -7.56
N GLY A 321 -7.24 19.86 -7.33
CA GLY A 321 -6.68 20.81 -6.37
C GLY A 321 -5.23 21.19 -6.72
N SER A 322 -4.30 20.88 -5.82
CA SER A 322 -2.85 21.07 -6.03
C SER A 322 -2.15 19.86 -6.66
N ALA A 323 -2.82 18.72 -6.82
CA ALA A 323 -2.24 17.52 -7.40
C ALA A 323 -2.21 17.60 -8.94
N PRO A 324 -1.06 17.40 -9.59
CA PRO A 324 -0.97 17.42 -11.04
C PRO A 324 -1.62 16.18 -11.66
N ALA A 325 -1.96 16.29 -12.95
CA ALA A 325 -2.42 15.15 -13.71
C ALA A 325 -1.30 14.08 -13.76
N SER A 326 -1.67 12.82 -13.64
CA SER A 326 -0.72 11.71 -13.47
C SER A 326 -1.26 10.42 -14.07
N VAL A 327 -0.40 9.41 -14.18
CA VAL A 327 -0.83 8.04 -14.43
C VAL A 327 -0.59 7.25 -13.16
N CYS A 328 -1.56 6.49 -12.69
CA CYS A 328 -1.39 5.63 -11.52
C CYS A 328 -1.62 4.17 -11.89
N ALA A 329 -1.06 3.27 -11.09
CA ALA A 329 -1.26 1.84 -11.19
C ALA A 329 -1.63 1.28 -9.82
N ILE A 330 -2.64 0.42 -9.79
CA ILE A 330 -2.94 -0.44 -8.65
C ILE A 330 -2.51 -1.84 -9.05
N VAL A 331 -1.66 -2.47 -8.27
CA VAL A 331 -1.17 -3.84 -8.48
C VAL A 331 -1.58 -4.65 -7.27
N SER A 332 -2.39 -5.68 -7.51
CA SER A 332 -2.74 -6.68 -6.51
C SER A 332 -2.07 -8.01 -6.83
N SER A 333 -1.71 -8.73 -5.76
CA SER A 333 -1.04 -10.02 -5.84
C SER A 333 -1.78 -11.01 -4.96
N GLU A 334 -2.17 -12.15 -5.54
CA GLU A 334 -2.75 -13.28 -4.84
C GLU A 334 -1.65 -14.32 -4.57
N ARG A 335 -1.61 -14.85 -3.33
CA ARG A 335 -0.70 -15.94 -2.88
C ARG A 335 0.80 -15.57 -2.87
N HIS A 336 1.37 -15.49 -1.67
CA HIS A 336 2.82 -15.42 -1.36
C HIS A 336 3.70 -14.34 -2.03
N ALA A 337 3.28 -13.71 -3.13
CA ALA A 337 3.99 -12.62 -3.76
C ALA A 337 3.58 -11.28 -3.13
N ASP A 338 4.60 -10.52 -2.73
CA ASP A 338 4.48 -9.20 -2.14
C ASP A 338 4.23 -8.15 -3.23
N ALA A 339 3.03 -7.56 -3.29
CA ALA A 339 2.71 -6.51 -4.24
C ALA A 339 3.69 -5.33 -4.15
N LEU A 340 4.10 -4.90 -2.95
CA LEU A 340 5.09 -3.84 -2.79
C LEU A 340 6.46 -4.30 -3.28
N GLY A 341 6.85 -5.53 -2.98
CA GLY A 341 8.10 -6.13 -3.45
C GLY A 341 8.17 -6.28 -4.98
N LEU A 342 7.04 -6.58 -5.62
CA LEU A 342 6.92 -6.72 -7.07
C LEU A 342 7.18 -5.41 -7.82
N VAL A 343 6.89 -4.28 -7.19
CA VAL A 343 7.04 -2.94 -7.79
C VAL A 343 7.95 -2.00 -6.99
N SER A 344 8.87 -2.56 -6.21
CA SER A 344 9.68 -1.83 -5.23
C SER A 344 10.54 -0.70 -5.82
N ASP A 345 11.00 -0.82 -7.07
CA ASP A 345 11.78 0.22 -7.75
C ASP A 345 10.93 1.38 -8.31
N LEU A 346 9.61 1.32 -8.15
CA LEU A 346 8.65 2.34 -8.59
C LEU A 346 8.08 3.18 -7.42
N GLN A 347 8.73 3.13 -6.25
CA GLN A 347 8.30 3.85 -5.04
C GLN A 347 6.81 3.62 -4.70
N PRO A 348 6.39 2.35 -4.52
CA PRO A 348 4.99 2.04 -4.29
C PRO A 348 4.54 2.43 -2.88
N GLU A 349 3.26 2.74 -2.75
CA GLU A 349 2.54 2.88 -1.48
C GLU A 349 1.53 1.73 -1.32
N GLY A 350 1.01 1.53 -0.11
CA GLY A 350 0.00 0.50 0.18
C GLY A 350 0.57 -0.62 1.05
N HIS A 351 0.19 -1.86 0.74
CA HIS A 351 0.49 -3.03 1.54
C HIS A 351 0.78 -4.28 0.72
N ARG A 352 1.16 -5.37 1.38
CA ARG A 352 1.61 -6.61 0.75
C ARG A 352 0.69 -7.15 -0.35
N GLN A 353 -0.62 -6.96 -0.25
CA GLN A 353 -1.58 -7.48 -1.24
C GLN A 353 -1.97 -6.44 -2.29
N LEU A 354 -1.64 -5.18 -2.07
CA LEU A 354 -2.04 -4.07 -2.92
C LEU A 354 -0.98 -2.96 -2.88
N ALA A 355 -0.28 -2.80 -3.99
CA ALA A 355 0.64 -1.71 -4.22
C ALA A 355 0.00 -0.66 -5.13
N ARG A 356 0.22 0.61 -4.80
CA ARG A 356 -0.20 1.76 -5.59
C ARG A 356 1.01 2.56 -6.01
N ILE A 357 1.05 2.95 -7.26
CA ILE A 357 2.14 3.72 -7.86
C ILE A 357 1.51 4.90 -8.59
N CYS A 358 2.12 6.09 -8.51
CA CYS A 358 1.70 7.24 -9.31
C CYS A 358 2.90 7.89 -9.99
N PHE A 359 2.83 7.98 -11.31
CA PHE A 359 3.80 8.57 -12.20
C PHE A 359 3.41 10.02 -12.49
N LEU A 360 4.27 10.97 -12.07
CA LEU A 360 4.07 12.41 -12.30
C LEU A 360 4.35 12.84 -13.74
N THR A 361 5.08 12.02 -14.50
CA THR A 361 5.43 12.26 -15.89
C THR A 361 5.27 10.99 -16.71
N GLY A 362 5.04 11.17 -18.01
CA GLY A 362 4.87 10.08 -18.96
C GLY A 362 3.42 9.75 -19.28
N ASP A 363 3.23 9.01 -20.37
CA ASP A 363 1.91 8.56 -20.82
C ASP A 363 1.54 7.19 -20.25
N ILE A 364 0.29 6.76 -20.47
CA ILE A 364 -0.22 5.48 -19.96
C ILE A 364 0.55 4.27 -20.50
N GLN A 365 1.14 4.37 -21.71
CA GLN A 365 1.92 3.27 -22.29
C GLN A 365 3.30 3.16 -21.61
N GLN A 366 3.92 4.29 -21.29
CA GLN A 366 5.17 4.33 -20.54
C GLN A 366 4.98 3.78 -19.12
N ALA A 367 3.89 4.16 -18.45
CA ALA A 367 3.53 3.60 -17.14
C ALA A 367 3.27 2.09 -17.22
N GLU A 368 2.55 1.62 -18.26
CA GLU A 368 2.35 0.19 -18.51
C GLU A 368 3.68 -0.56 -18.63
N GLN A 369 4.61 -0.06 -19.45
CA GLN A 369 5.91 -0.72 -19.60
C GLN A 369 6.75 -0.70 -18.33
N ALA A 370 6.69 0.40 -17.54
CA ALA A 370 7.40 0.50 -16.27
C ALA A 370 6.91 -0.57 -15.28
N VAL A 371 5.59 -0.71 -15.10
CA VAL A 371 4.98 -1.71 -14.21
C VAL A 371 5.33 -3.13 -14.66
N LEU A 372 5.17 -3.44 -15.95
CA LEU A 372 5.51 -4.77 -16.49
C LEU A 372 6.99 -5.11 -16.32
N THR A 373 7.88 -4.12 -16.52
CA THR A 373 9.33 -4.31 -16.40
C THR A 373 9.72 -4.59 -14.95
N SER A 374 9.17 -3.82 -14.01
CA SER A 374 9.43 -3.98 -12.58
C SER A 374 8.98 -5.36 -12.08
N ILE A 375 7.76 -5.78 -12.41
CA ILE A 375 7.21 -7.10 -12.03
C ILE A 375 8.06 -8.23 -12.63
N ARG A 376 8.40 -8.16 -13.92
CA ARG A 376 9.25 -9.18 -14.56
C ARG A 376 10.62 -9.29 -13.91
N LYS A 377 11.24 -8.15 -13.57
CA LYS A 377 12.54 -8.09 -12.90
C LYS A 377 12.45 -8.72 -11.50
N SER A 378 11.43 -8.38 -10.72
CA SER A 378 11.21 -8.93 -9.38
C SER A 378 10.99 -10.45 -9.40
N LEU A 379 10.31 -10.97 -10.43
CA LEU A 379 10.11 -12.41 -10.65
C LEU A 379 11.30 -13.14 -11.31
N GLY A 380 12.40 -12.45 -11.64
CA GLY A 380 13.53 -13.03 -12.36
C GLY A 380 13.23 -13.44 -13.81
N LYS A 381 12.16 -12.90 -14.40
CA LYS A 381 11.64 -13.21 -15.75
C LYS A 381 11.92 -12.08 -16.74
N THR A 382 13.14 -11.55 -16.74
CA THR A 382 13.55 -10.52 -17.71
C THR A 382 13.72 -11.18 -19.09
N LYS A 383 12.94 -10.76 -20.10
CA LYS A 383 13.19 -11.16 -21.49
C LYS A 383 14.59 -10.65 -21.87
N GLN A 384 15.56 -11.55 -22.02
CA GLN A 384 16.78 -11.22 -22.75
C GLN A 384 16.38 -10.96 -24.22
N PRO A 385 16.84 -9.87 -24.86
CA PRO A 385 16.61 -9.69 -26.29
C PRO A 385 17.16 -10.91 -27.04
N GLU A 386 16.34 -11.51 -27.91
CA GLU A 386 16.57 -12.81 -28.59
C GLU A 386 17.93 -12.91 -29.32
N PHE A 387 18.61 -11.79 -29.54
CA PHE A 387 19.93 -11.71 -30.16
C PHE A 387 21.05 -12.41 -29.36
N ILE A 388 21.01 -12.38 -28.03
CA ILE A 388 22.08 -12.97 -27.18
C ILE A 388 21.96 -14.50 -27.08
N SER A 389 20.73 -15.02 -27.08
CA SER A 389 20.47 -16.48 -27.03
C SER A 389 21.06 -17.23 -28.23
N ARG A 390 21.11 -16.57 -29.40
CA ARG A 390 21.62 -17.12 -30.65
C ARG A 390 23.14 -17.12 -30.70
N ILE A 391 23.80 -16.13 -30.09
CA ILE A 391 25.26 -16.06 -29.96
C ILE A 391 25.77 -17.15 -29.01
N ASN A 392 25.10 -17.36 -27.87
CA ASN A 392 25.50 -18.39 -26.90
C ASN A 392 25.32 -19.83 -27.40
N ARG A 393 24.41 -20.07 -28.36
CA ARG A 393 24.32 -21.38 -29.05
C ARG A 393 25.44 -21.60 -30.07
N LEU A 394 25.98 -20.55 -30.67
CA LEU A 394 27.07 -20.65 -31.65
C LEU A 394 28.45 -20.80 -31.00
N THR A 395 28.65 -20.23 -29.81
CA THR A 395 29.93 -20.34 -29.06
C THR A 395 30.12 -21.67 -28.33
N ALA A 396 29.06 -22.46 -28.13
CA ALA A 396 29.13 -23.73 -27.42
C ALA A 396 29.70 -24.91 -28.23
N THR A 397 29.98 -24.73 -29.53
CA THR A 397 30.41 -25.82 -30.44
C THR A 397 31.92 -25.89 -30.72
N THR A 398 32.76 -25.13 -30.00
CA THR A 398 34.21 -25.16 -30.24
C THR A 398 34.95 -25.72 -29.02
N THR A 399 34.98 -27.04 -28.90
CA THR A 399 35.97 -27.75 -28.07
C THR A 399 37.33 -27.71 -28.74
N VAL A 400 38.31 -27.06 -28.09
CA VAL A 400 39.72 -27.07 -28.49
C VAL A 400 40.41 -28.27 -27.82
N GLU A 401 40.88 -29.23 -28.62
CA GLU A 401 41.86 -30.22 -28.19
C GLU A 401 43.22 -29.54 -27.98
N LYS A 402 43.80 -29.75 -26.80
CA LYS A 402 45.17 -29.36 -26.46
C LYS A 402 46.12 -30.34 -27.16
N ASP A 403 46.88 -29.86 -28.15
CA ASP A 403 48.30 -30.21 -28.26
C ASP A 403 49.06 -29.36 -29.31
N LYS A 404 50.24 -28.90 -28.88
CA LYS A 404 51.36 -28.23 -29.59
C LYS A 404 51.29 -26.73 -29.93
N PRO A 405 52.42 -26.00 -29.75
CA PRO A 405 52.55 -24.60 -30.13
C PRO A 405 52.99 -24.50 -31.59
N ASP A 406 52.28 -23.69 -32.37
CA ASP A 406 52.80 -22.71 -33.34
C ASP A 406 51.77 -22.41 -34.43
N THR A 407 51.59 -21.12 -34.68
CA THR A 407 50.85 -20.49 -35.79
C THR A 407 49.35 -20.84 -35.94
N ALA A 408 48.48 -19.97 -35.43
CA ALA A 408 47.08 -19.89 -35.87
C ALA A 408 46.92 -18.75 -36.89
N SER A 409 46.83 -19.11 -38.17
CA SER A 409 46.21 -18.29 -39.21
C SER A 409 44.72 -18.65 -39.28
N VAL A 410 43.84 -17.69 -39.02
CA VAL A 410 42.39 -17.89 -39.18
C VAL A 410 41.99 -17.47 -40.60
N ILE A 411 41.60 -18.46 -41.41
CA ILE A 411 40.92 -18.27 -42.69
C ILE A 411 39.41 -18.12 -42.39
N LEU A 412 38.84 -16.94 -42.67
CA LEU A 412 37.38 -16.75 -42.67
C LEU A 412 36.83 -17.24 -44.01
N GLY A 413 36.29 -18.46 -44.02
CA GLY A 413 35.54 -19.02 -45.13
C GLY A 413 34.13 -18.43 -45.20
N SER A 414 33.81 -17.83 -46.35
CA SER A 414 32.49 -17.38 -46.75
C SER A 414 31.53 -18.56 -46.98
N VAL A 415 30.33 -18.51 -46.41
CA VAL A 415 29.22 -19.40 -46.77
C VAL A 415 28.02 -18.54 -47.17
N GLY A 416 27.58 -18.74 -48.42
CA GLY A 416 26.58 -17.95 -49.12
C GLY A 416 25.13 -18.23 -48.72
N LEU A 417 24.30 -17.22 -48.93
CA LEU A 417 22.84 -17.29 -48.89
C LEU A 417 22.32 -17.80 -50.24
N VAL A 418 21.52 -18.86 -50.20
CA VAL A 418 20.70 -19.31 -51.33
C VAL A 418 19.34 -18.63 -51.22
N GLU A 419 19.02 -17.74 -52.15
CA GLU A 419 17.68 -17.20 -52.39
C GLU A 419 16.82 -18.24 -53.12
N GLN A 420 15.64 -18.57 -52.57
CA GLN A 420 14.56 -19.19 -53.33
C GLN A 420 13.62 -18.10 -53.87
N LYS A 421 13.60 -17.96 -55.19
CA LYS A 421 12.57 -17.26 -55.95
C LYS A 421 11.26 -18.07 -55.91
N ASN A 422 10.14 -17.39 -55.69
CA ASN A 422 8.89 -17.79 -56.33
C ASN A 422 8.23 -16.57 -56.97
N THR A 423 7.88 -16.78 -58.24
CA THR A 423 7.31 -15.90 -59.23
C THR A 423 5.80 -15.79 -59.07
N GLU A 424 5.24 -14.58 -59.26
CA GLU A 424 4.06 -14.34 -60.10
C GLU A 424 3.78 -12.82 -60.25
N THR A 425 3.61 -12.40 -61.50
CA THR A 425 3.05 -11.12 -61.98
C THR A 425 2.08 -11.48 -63.13
N PRO A 426 1.22 -10.60 -63.72
CA PRO A 426 0.87 -9.17 -63.54
C PRO A 426 -0.71 -8.97 -63.58
N PRO A 427 -1.38 -7.82 -63.92
CA PRO A 427 -0.88 -6.54 -64.44
C PRO A 427 -1.48 -5.19 -63.96
N MET A 428 -0.60 -4.18 -64.03
CA MET A 428 -0.68 -2.84 -64.64
C MET A 428 -1.96 -2.00 -64.46
N VAL A 429 -1.80 -0.73 -64.03
CA VAL A 429 -1.67 0.43 -64.95
C VAL A 429 -1.33 1.73 -64.18
N ASN A 430 -0.19 2.31 -64.57
CA ASN A 430 0.25 3.71 -64.71
C ASN A 430 0.13 4.76 -63.61
N GLY A 431 1.27 5.42 -63.33
CA GLY A 431 1.27 6.82 -62.86
C GLY A 431 2.58 7.37 -62.29
N ASN A 432 3.66 7.41 -63.08
CA ASN A 432 4.79 8.36 -63.08
C ASN A 432 5.34 8.97 -61.76
N GLY A 433 6.65 8.78 -61.55
CA GLY A 433 7.49 9.73 -60.80
C GLY A 433 8.74 9.12 -60.16
N ALA A 434 9.82 8.98 -60.95
CA ALA A 434 11.18 8.65 -60.51
C ALA A 434 11.76 9.72 -59.54
N ASP A 435 12.82 9.55 -58.75
CA ASP A 435 13.95 8.62 -58.83
C ASP A 435 14.77 8.69 -57.51
N LYS A 436 15.37 7.55 -57.13
CA LYS A 436 16.60 7.28 -56.32
C LYS A 436 16.67 7.66 -54.82
N THR A 437 16.66 6.71 -53.86
CA THR A 437 17.72 5.73 -53.43
C THR A 437 19.01 6.44 -52.97
N GLU A 438 19.58 6.25 -51.77
CA GLU A 438 19.92 5.02 -51.05
C GLU A 438 20.45 5.39 -49.64
N GLN A 439 20.11 4.61 -48.60
CA GLN A 439 20.98 4.41 -47.44
C GLN A 439 21.80 3.14 -47.67
N PRO A 440 22.98 3.00 -47.05
CA PRO A 440 23.06 1.90 -46.08
C PRO A 440 23.87 2.20 -44.80
N ILE A 441 23.48 1.43 -43.79
CA ILE A 441 24.03 1.18 -42.46
C ILE A 441 25.52 0.77 -42.50
N SER A 442 26.31 1.22 -41.50
CA SER A 442 27.49 0.47 -41.03
C SER A 442 27.58 0.48 -39.50
N LEU A 443 27.86 -0.70 -38.94
CA LEU A 443 27.85 -1.07 -37.54
C LEU A 443 29.28 -1.50 -37.13
N LEU A 444 29.67 -1.18 -35.89
CA LEU A 444 30.68 -1.84 -35.04
C LEU A 444 32.18 -1.84 -35.43
N THR A 445 33.00 -1.19 -34.58
CA THR A 445 34.16 -1.87 -33.96
C THR A 445 34.56 -1.22 -32.63
N LYS A 446 34.41 -1.96 -31.52
CA LYS A 446 35.39 -2.17 -30.41
C LYS A 446 34.68 -2.61 -29.13
N ILE A 447 34.87 -3.89 -28.80
CA ILE A 447 34.57 -4.49 -27.49
C ILE A 447 35.84 -4.41 -26.62
N ALA A 448 35.61 -4.14 -25.34
CA ALA A 448 36.41 -4.45 -24.15
C ALA A 448 37.85 -3.92 -24.05
N ASP A 449 38.08 -3.11 -23.02
CA ASP A 449 38.81 -3.59 -21.85
C ASP A 449 38.30 -2.86 -20.60
N GLY A 450 38.02 -3.64 -19.56
CA GLY A 450 37.61 -3.10 -18.27
C GLY A 450 38.81 -2.58 -17.49
N LEU A 451 38.74 -1.35 -17.01
CA LEU A 451 39.44 -0.83 -15.84
C LEU A 451 38.72 0.42 -15.32
N SER A 452 38.47 0.43 -14.01
CA SER A 452 37.93 1.56 -13.24
C SER A 452 38.92 2.72 -13.22
N LEU A 453 38.42 3.96 -13.31
CA LEU A 453 39.11 5.15 -12.80
C LEU A 453 38.09 6.17 -12.28
N ASN A 454 38.06 6.30 -10.95
CA ASN A 454 37.58 7.47 -10.24
C ASN A 454 38.35 8.72 -10.67
N GLU A 455 37.70 9.89 -10.51
CA GLU A 455 38.28 11.24 -10.53
C GLU A 455 38.89 11.74 -11.85
N LEU A 456 38.05 12.34 -12.71
CA LEU A 456 38.46 13.49 -13.50
C LEU A 456 37.39 14.59 -13.41
N THR A 457 37.77 15.62 -12.69
CA THR A 457 37.13 16.92 -12.47
C THR A 457 36.95 17.72 -13.76
N ASP A 458 35.95 18.61 -13.74
CA ASP A 458 35.63 19.66 -14.72
C ASP A 458 36.76 20.06 -15.67
N SER A 459 36.56 19.86 -16.99
CA SER A 459 36.83 20.87 -18.03
C SER A 459 36.52 20.37 -19.44
N ASN A 460 35.85 21.23 -20.21
CA ASN A 460 35.71 21.24 -21.68
C ASN A 460 34.72 20.27 -22.36
N ILE A 461 33.48 20.75 -22.45
CA ILE A 461 32.50 20.39 -23.48
C ILE A 461 33.04 20.78 -24.86
N ILE A 462 33.29 19.80 -25.74
CA ILE A 462 33.51 20.04 -27.17
C ILE A 462 32.15 19.98 -27.89
N ARG A 463 31.62 21.14 -28.28
CA ARG A 463 30.54 21.28 -29.26
C ARG A 463 31.17 21.54 -30.63
N ILE A 464 30.91 20.67 -31.59
CA ILE A 464 31.20 20.93 -33.01
C ILE A 464 30.05 21.79 -33.55
N LYS A 465 30.37 23.04 -33.95
CA LYS A 465 29.51 23.85 -34.81
C LYS A 465 30.06 23.82 -36.24
N SER A 466 29.16 23.64 -37.19
CA SER A 466 29.41 23.57 -38.62
C SER A 466 29.31 24.94 -39.27
N ASP A 467 30.29 25.82 -39.05
CA ASP A 467 30.62 26.97 -39.92
C ASP A 467 31.64 27.88 -39.24
N GLY A 468 32.83 27.97 -39.82
CA GLY A 468 33.90 28.80 -39.28
C GLY A 468 33.65 30.29 -39.52
N GLN A 469 33.77 31.11 -38.46
CA GLN A 469 34.50 32.40 -38.38
C GLN A 469 34.32 33.04 -36.97
N PRO A 470 35.21 33.95 -36.51
CA PRO A 470 35.50 34.13 -35.08
C PRO A 470 34.94 35.41 -34.39
N ASP A 471 34.63 35.23 -33.10
CA ASP A 471 34.87 36.08 -31.89
C ASP A 471 34.29 37.51 -31.73
N VAL A 472 33.67 37.79 -30.56
CA VAL A 472 34.09 38.78 -29.53
C VAL A 472 33.04 38.86 -28.38
N ARG A 473 33.55 38.71 -27.15
CA ARG A 473 32.87 38.77 -25.84
C ARG A 473 32.30 40.16 -25.45
N ARG A 474 31.26 40.17 -24.59
CA ARG A 474 31.26 40.77 -23.23
C ARG A 474 29.92 40.57 -22.51
N SER A 475 29.92 39.84 -21.39
CA SER A 475 28.86 39.88 -20.37
C SER A 475 29.32 40.79 -19.24
N ASN A 476 28.55 41.85 -18.95
CA ASN A 476 28.69 42.62 -17.72
C ASN A 476 27.71 42.12 -16.65
N THR A 477 28.21 42.24 -15.43
CA THR A 477 27.75 41.73 -14.15
C THR A 477 26.58 42.51 -13.53
N SER A 478 25.89 41.80 -12.62
CA SER A 478 25.37 42.30 -11.33
C SER A 478 24.16 43.24 -11.31
N ARG A 479 23.06 42.78 -10.69
CA ARG A 479 22.63 43.22 -9.35
C ARG A 479 21.22 42.69 -8.99
N ALA A 480 21.13 42.00 -7.86
CA ALA A 480 20.02 42.20 -6.91
C ALA A 480 20.45 43.33 -5.93
N PRO A 481 19.59 43.93 -5.06
CA PRO A 481 18.27 43.47 -4.63
C PRO A 481 17.17 44.56 -4.51
N LYS A 482 15.91 44.12 -4.43
CA LYS A 482 15.00 44.34 -3.29
C LYS A 482 13.78 43.44 -3.42
#